data_AF-A0A2S3U0D5-F1
#
_entry.id   AF-A0A2S3U0D5-F1
#
_cell.length_a   1.000
_cell.length_b   1.000
_cell.length_c   1.000
_cell.angle_alpha   90.00
_cell.angle_beta   90.00
_cell.angle_gamma   90.00
#
_symmetry.space_group_name_H-M   'P 1'
#
loop_
_entity.id
_entity.type
_entity.pdbx_description
1 polymer ?
#
loop_
_entity_poly.entity_id
_entity_poly.type
_entity_poly.pdbx_seq_one_letter_code
_entity_poly.pdbx_strand_id
1 'polypeptide(L)'
;MLRDVAQQLKVHESTISRSINGKYIQTDFGMFELKRFFTKAVSKRPTGGKIVSADSVQHRIVTLIEQENKEKPLSDQKIVQILNAENVELSRRTVAKYRENLNIPSSSRRKQYLRTER
;
A
#
# COMPACT_ATOMS: atom_id res chain seq x y z
N MET A 1 -0.36 -9.12 12.83
CA MET A 1 -1.00 -10.29 12.19
C MET A 1 -0.16 -11.55 12.27
N LEU A 2 0.98 -11.68 11.58
CA LEU A 2 1.84 -12.89 11.68
C LEU A 2 2.22 -13.24 13.13
N ARG A 3 2.65 -12.24 13.90
CA ARG A 3 2.93 -12.38 15.33
C ARG A 3 1.72 -12.82 16.16
N ASP A 4 0.52 -12.37 15.79
CA ASP A 4 -0.70 -12.66 16.55
C ASP A 4 -1.15 -14.11 16.31
N VAL A 5 -1.08 -14.56 15.06
CA VAL A 5 -1.33 -15.97 14.69
C VAL A 5 -0.26 -16.90 15.28
N ALA A 6 1.01 -16.49 15.26
CA ALA A 6 2.12 -17.18 15.92
C ALA A 6 1.87 -17.38 17.42
N GLN A 7 1.39 -16.33 18.09
CA GLN A 7 1.07 -16.38 19.51
C GLN A 7 -0.12 -17.29 19.83
N GLN A 8 -1.18 -17.28 19.02
CA GLN A 8 -2.33 -18.18 19.19
C GLN A 8 -1.96 -19.64 18.96
N LEU A 9 -1.15 -19.93 17.95
CA LEU A 9 -0.72 -21.28 17.60
C LEU A 9 0.49 -21.76 18.39
N LYS A 10 1.05 -20.93 19.30
CA LYS A 10 2.27 -21.20 20.08
C LYS A 10 3.48 -21.62 19.22
N VAL A 11 3.61 -21.06 18.03
CA VAL A 11 4.72 -21.31 17.10
C VAL A 11 5.49 -20.02 16.84
N HIS A 12 6.74 -20.12 16.38
CA HIS A 12 7.51 -18.94 16.00
C HIS A 12 7.01 -18.36 14.67
N GLU A 13 7.11 -17.04 14.48
CA GLU A 13 6.74 -16.37 13.23
C GLU A 13 7.50 -16.98 12.03
N SER A 14 8.77 -17.36 12.24
CA SER A 14 9.61 -18.03 11.24
C SER A 14 9.04 -19.37 10.78
N THR A 15 8.35 -20.11 11.67
CA THR A 15 7.73 -21.39 11.34
C THR A 15 6.55 -21.17 10.41
N ILE A 16 5.66 -20.22 10.73
CA ILE A 16 4.52 -19.87 9.88
C ILE A 16 5.01 -19.33 8.54
N SER A 17 6.00 -18.44 8.54
CA SER A 17 6.56 -17.87 7.31
C SER A 17 7.14 -18.94 6.37
N ARG A 18 7.73 -20.02 6.91
CA ARG A 18 8.22 -21.15 6.11
C ARG A 18 7.07 -21.99 5.59
N SER A 19 6.06 -22.27 6.42
CA SER A 19 4.91 -23.11 6.07
C SER A 19 4.02 -22.52 4.97
N ILE A 20 3.89 -21.19 4.90
CA ILE A 20 3.06 -20.52 3.89
C ILE A 20 3.79 -20.21 2.58
N ASN A 21 5.13 -20.31 2.56
CA ASN A 21 5.92 -19.96 1.38
C ASN A 21 5.75 -21.02 0.29
N GLY A 22 5.42 -20.60 -0.93
CA GLY A 22 5.13 -21.53 -2.04
C GLY A 22 3.82 -22.32 -1.91
N LYS A 23 2.95 -21.94 -0.96
CA LYS A 23 1.58 -22.45 -0.88
C LYS A 23 0.63 -21.48 -1.54
N TYR A 24 -0.36 -22.03 -2.23
CA TYR A 24 -1.38 -21.26 -2.94
C TYR A 24 -2.75 -21.70 -2.46
N ILE A 25 -3.69 -20.75 -2.42
CA ILE A 25 -5.10 -21.01 -2.15
C ILE A 25 -5.87 -20.77 -3.44
N GLN A 26 -6.68 -21.74 -3.82
CA GLN A 26 -7.69 -21.59 -4.84
C GLN A 26 -8.97 -21.05 -4.19
N THR A 27 -9.50 -19.99 -4.77
CA THR A 27 -10.78 -19.37 -4.40
C THR A 27 -11.64 -19.23 -5.64
N ASP A 28 -12.92 -18.92 -5.46
CA ASP A 28 -13.85 -18.68 -6.57
C ASP A 28 -13.41 -17.50 -7.47
N PHE A 29 -12.53 -16.63 -6.96
CA PHE A 29 -11.96 -15.48 -7.67
C PHE A 29 -10.57 -15.75 -8.27
N GLY A 30 -10.07 -16.98 -8.17
CA GLY A 30 -8.77 -17.40 -8.71
C GLY A 30 -7.79 -17.95 -7.67
N MET A 31 -6.55 -18.17 -8.10
CA MET A 31 -5.47 -18.75 -7.31
C MET A 31 -4.53 -17.67 -6.78
N PHE A 32 -4.33 -17.65 -5.46
CA PHE A 32 -3.53 -16.63 -4.78
C PHE A 32 -2.44 -17.26 -3.91
N GLU A 33 -1.25 -16.67 -3.91
CA GLU A 33 -0.20 -17.10 -2.99
C GLU A 33 -0.61 -16.81 -1.54
N LEU A 34 -0.55 -17.83 -0.67
CA LEU A 34 -1.02 -17.75 0.71
C LEU A 34 -0.31 -16.64 1.50
N LYS A 35 0.97 -16.42 1.22
CA LYS A 35 1.78 -15.36 1.81
C LYS A 35 1.20 -13.95 1.65
N ARG A 36 0.41 -13.68 0.60
CA ARG A 36 -0.22 -12.36 0.38
C ARG A 36 -1.19 -11.97 1.50
N PHE A 37 -1.87 -12.94 2.09
CA PHE A 37 -2.79 -12.72 3.21
C PHE A 37 -2.07 -12.44 4.53
N PHE A 38 -0.77 -12.72 4.62
CA PHE A 38 0.06 -12.49 5.79
C PHE A 38 0.99 -11.28 5.62
N THR A 39 0.56 -10.27 4.85
CA THR A 39 1.34 -9.03 4.70
C THR A 39 1.57 -8.35 6.04
N LYS A 40 2.79 -7.83 6.25
CA LYS A 40 3.10 -6.97 7.40
C LYS A 40 2.19 -5.75 7.30
N ALA A 41 1.16 -5.67 8.15
CA ALA A 41 0.32 -4.49 8.28
C ALA A 41 1.23 -3.26 8.40
N VAL A 42 1.00 -2.28 7.52
CA VAL A 42 1.77 -1.04 7.46
C VAL A 42 1.21 -0.12 8.54
N SER A 43 1.28 -0.51 9.79
CA SER A 43 0.88 0.32 10.94
C SER A 43 1.45 -0.27 12.22
N LYS A 44 2.54 0.33 12.72
CA LYS A 44 2.85 0.27 14.15
C LYS A 44 1.83 1.20 14.86
N ARG A 45 0.91 0.59 15.63
CA ARG A 45 0.10 1.03 16.82
C ARG A 45 0.13 2.51 17.30
N PRO A 46 -0.81 2.95 18.19
CA PRO A 46 -2.23 2.59 18.37
C PRO A 46 -3.17 3.80 18.66
N THR A 47 -4.42 3.76 18.16
CA THR A 47 -5.69 4.28 18.73
C THR A 47 -6.61 4.71 17.58
N GLY A 48 -7.63 3.92 17.27
CA GLY A 48 -8.70 4.31 16.32
C GLY A 48 -8.38 4.24 14.82
N GLY A 49 -7.11 4.09 14.41
CA GLY A 49 -6.73 3.96 13.00
C GLY A 49 -7.15 2.62 12.40
N LYS A 50 -7.81 2.63 11.23
CA LYS A 50 -8.14 1.42 10.46
C LYS A 50 -6.85 0.66 10.15
N ILE A 51 -6.84 -0.66 10.39
CA ILE A 51 -5.77 -1.55 9.95
C ILE A 51 -5.88 -1.67 8.42
N VAL A 52 -5.15 -0.83 7.68
CA VAL A 52 -5.13 -0.87 6.22
C VAL A 52 -3.96 -1.72 5.74
N SER A 53 -4.23 -2.69 4.86
CA SER A 53 -3.19 -3.53 4.26
C SER A 53 -2.33 -2.75 3.27
N ALA A 54 -1.10 -3.20 3.03
CA ALA A 54 -0.20 -2.56 2.06
C ALA A 54 -0.83 -2.49 0.66
N ASP A 55 -1.51 -3.56 0.23
CA ASP A 55 -2.20 -3.63 -1.06
C ASP A 55 -3.33 -2.59 -1.14
N SER A 56 -4.09 -2.40 -0.06
CA SER A 56 -5.16 -1.40 -0.02
C SER A 56 -4.62 0.03 -0.08
N VAL A 57 -3.51 0.31 0.61
CA VAL A 57 -2.81 1.60 0.50
C VAL A 57 -2.31 1.85 -0.92
N GLN A 58 -1.70 0.84 -1.54
CA GLN A 58 -1.20 0.93 -2.92
C GLN A 58 -2.34 1.23 -3.90
N HIS A 59 -3.45 0.50 -3.81
CA HIS A 59 -4.65 0.79 -4.60
C HIS A 59 -5.17 2.21 -4.37
N ARG A 60 -5.20 2.68 -3.12
CA ARG A 60 -5.64 4.04 -2.80
C ARG A 60 -4.74 5.09 -3.43
N ILE A 61 -3.42 4.88 -3.41
CA ILE A 61 -2.45 5.76 -4.08
C ILE A 61 -2.73 5.80 -5.59
N VAL A 62 -2.98 4.66 -6.24
CA VAL A 62 -3.34 4.62 -7.67
C VAL A 62 -4.59 5.45 -7.94
N THR A 63 -5.67 5.23 -7.18
CA THR A 63 -6.93 5.97 -7.36
C THR A 63 -6.76 7.48 -7.19
N LEU A 64 -6.00 7.92 -6.18
CA LEU A 64 -5.72 9.34 -5.96
C LEU A 64 -4.95 9.97 -7.13
N ILE A 65 -4.05 9.20 -7.75
CA ILE A 65 -3.24 9.64 -8.89
C ILE A 65 -4.07 9.65 -10.17
N GLU A 66 -4.96 8.69 -10.38
CA GLU A 66 -5.88 8.67 -11.53
C GLU A 66 -6.88 9.83 -11.52
N GLN A 67 -7.33 10.24 -10.32
CA GLN A 67 -8.27 11.35 -10.12
C GLN A 67 -7.59 12.72 -10.00
N GLU A 68 -6.25 12.79 -10.13
CA GLU A 68 -5.54 14.04 -9.94
C GLU A 68 -5.71 15.00 -11.13
N ASN A 69 -5.59 16.30 -10.85
CA ASN A 69 -5.46 17.28 -11.91
C ASN A 69 -4.05 17.19 -12.53
N LYS A 70 -3.95 16.81 -13.80
CA LYS A 70 -2.68 16.64 -14.53
C LYS A 70 -1.87 17.94 -14.70
N GLU A 71 -2.50 19.11 -14.58
CA GLU A 71 -1.81 20.41 -14.58
C GLU A 71 -1.11 20.69 -13.23
N LYS A 72 -1.67 20.14 -12.15
CA LYS A 72 -1.20 20.28 -10.76
C LYS A 72 -1.21 18.92 -10.06
N PRO A 73 -0.34 17.98 -10.48
CA PRO A 73 -0.33 16.62 -9.95
C PRO A 73 -0.05 16.62 -8.44
N LEU A 74 -0.63 15.65 -7.73
CA LEU A 74 -0.49 15.53 -6.29
C LEU A 74 0.95 15.14 -5.94
N SER A 75 1.58 15.92 -5.07
CA SER A 75 2.90 15.57 -4.53
C SER A 75 2.78 14.41 -3.54
N ASP A 76 3.87 13.66 -3.36
CA ASP A 76 3.91 12.57 -2.38
C ASP A 76 3.52 13.08 -0.97
N GLN A 77 3.87 14.33 -0.64
CA GLN A 77 3.49 14.96 0.62
C GLN A 77 1.97 15.22 0.71
N LYS A 78 1.34 15.61 -0.40
CA LYS A 78 -0.12 15.83 -0.45
C LYS A 78 -0.88 14.52 -0.33
N ILE A 79 -0.38 13.46 -0.96
CA ILE A 79 -0.92 12.10 -0.84
C ILE A 79 -0.85 11.63 0.63
N VAL A 80 0.26 11.87 1.33
CA VAL A 80 0.36 11.60 2.78
C VAL A 80 -0.71 12.35 3.58
N GLN A 81 -0.94 13.64 3.31
CA GLN A 81 -1.97 14.41 4.01
C GLN A 81 -3.38 13.83 3.82
N ILE A 82 -3.70 13.39 2.59
CA ILE A 82 -4.99 12.77 2.28
C ILE A 82 -5.13 11.43 3.01
N LEU A 83 -4.09 10.60 2.98
CA LEU A 83 -4.08 9.30 3.67
C LEU A 83 -4.16 9.46 5.19
N ASN A 84 -3.48 10.46 5.77
CA ASN A 84 -3.58 10.78 7.19
C ASN A 84 -5.02 11.20 7.57
N ALA A 85 -5.70 11.98 6.72
CA ALA A 85 -7.11 12.33 6.93
C ALA A 85 -8.04 11.10 6.88
N GLU A 86 -7.64 10.04 6.17
CA GLU A 86 -8.33 8.75 6.12
C GLU A 86 -7.94 7.81 7.28
N ASN A 87 -7.22 8.32 8.29
CA ASN A 87 -6.65 7.57 9.43
C ASN A 87 -5.59 6.54 9.02
N VAL A 88 -4.86 6.80 7.94
CA VAL A 88 -3.75 5.97 7.45
C VAL A 88 -2.45 6.75 7.61
N GLU A 89 -1.76 6.54 8.73
CA GLU A 89 -0.50 7.21 9.02
C GLU A 89 0.67 6.61 8.24
N LEU A 90 1.15 7.35 7.25
CA LEU A 90 2.28 6.93 6.41
C LEU A 90 3.32 8.04 6.27
N SER A 91 4.58 7.64 6.20
CA SER A 91 5.65 8.57 5.87
C SER A 91 5.66 8.89 4.37
N ARG A 92 6.12 10.10 4.00
CA ARG A 92 6.38 10.47 2.59
C ARG A 92 7.29 9.46 1.89
N ARG A 93 8.30 8.93 2.59
CA ARG A 93 9.22 7.90 2.06
C ARG A 93 8.49 6.60 1.73
N THR A 94 7.52 6.20 2.57
CA THR A 94 6.70 5.00 2.34
C THR A 94 5.81 5.17 1.11
N VAL A 95 5.17 6.34 0.97
CA VAL A 95 4.36 6.67 -0.21
C VAL A 95 5.21 6.70 -1.48
N ALA A 96 6.39 7.33 -1.45
CA ALA A 96 7.32 7.35 -2.58
C ALA A 96 7.75 5.94 -2.99
N LYS A 97 8.09 5.07 -2.03
CA LYS A 97 8.44 3.67 -2.27
C LYS A 97 7.28 2.90 -2.93
N TYR A 98 6.05 3.08 -2.46
CA TYR A 98 4.88 2.43 -3.08
C TYR A 98 4.60 2.95 -4.47
N ARG A 99 4.75 4.26 -4.71
CA ARG A 99 4.65 4.87 -6.04
C ARG A 99 5.69 4.27 -7.01
N GLU A 100 6.94 4.12 -6.57
CA GLU A 100 8.02 3.51 -7.36
C GLU A 100 7.75 2.04 -7.68
N ASN A 101 7.30 1.25 -6.70
CA ASN A 101 6.92 -0.15 -6.93
C ASN A 101 5.77 -0.30 -7.95
N LEU A 102 4.91 0.71 -8.07
CA LEU A 102 3.81 0.77 -9.04
C LEU A 102 4.23 1.38 -10.38
N ASN A 103 5.52 1.66 -10.59
CA ASN A 103 6.07 2.31 -11.79
C ASN A 103 5.45 3.69 -12.11
N ILE A 104 4.90 4.38 -11.11
CA ILE A 104 4.30 5.69 -11.31
C ILE A 104 5.39 6.77 -11.18
N PRO A 105 5.53 7.69 -12.14
CA PRO A 105 6.55 8.73 -12.08
C PRO A 105 6.24 9.80 -11.01
N SER A 106 7.27 10.57 -10.61
CA SER A 106 7.12 11.62 -9.61
C SER A 106 6.13 12.70 -10.08
N SER A 107 5.57 13.47 -9.14
CA SER A 107 4.62 14.56 -9.47
C SER A 107 5.19 15.52 -10.53
N SER A 108 6.48 15.85 -10.48
CA SER A 108 7.10 16.74 -11.47
C SER A 108 7.08 16.19 -12.90
N ARG A 109 7.17 14.86 -13.06
CA ARG A 109 7.11 14.19 -14.37
C ARG A 109 5.67 13.90 -14.84
N ARG A 110 4.70 13.87 -13.92
CA ARG A 110 3.27 13.71 -14.24
C ARG A 110 2.61 15.01 -14.68
N LYS A 111 3.26 16.15 -14.44
CA LYS A 111 2.74 17.46 -14.82
C LYS A 111 2.69 17.58 -16.35
N GLN A 112 1.49 17.66 -16.89
CA GLN A 112 1.29 17.99 -18.29
C GLN A 112 1.30 19.50 -18.43
N TYR A 113 2.27 20.03 -19.18
CA TYR A 113 2.21 21.41 -19.63
C TYR A 113 1.25 21.44 -20.82
N LEU A 114 0.17 22.21 -20.73
CA LEU A 114 -0.64 22.55 -21.89
C LEU A 114 0.32 23.12 -22.94
N ARG A 115 0.50 22.39 -24.05
CA ARG A 115 1.13 22.92 -25.24
C ARG A 115 0.24 24.09 -25.67
N THR A 116 0.65 25.29 -25.29
CA THR A 116 0.07 26.51 -25.87
C THR A 116 0.61 26.54 -27.29
N GLU A 117 -0.18 26.03 -28.23
CA GLU A 117 0.08 26.27 -29.65
C GLU A 117 -0.21 27.75 -29.89
N ARG A 118 0.80 28.46 -30.41
CA ARG A 118 0.70 29.84 -30.90
C ARG A 118 0.27 29.82 -32.35
#